data_AF-A0A8H7Y8K3-F1
#
_entry.id   AF-A0A8H7Y8K3-F1
#
_cell.length_a   1.000
_cell.length_b   1.000
_cell.length_c   1.000
_cell.angle_alpha   90.00
_cell.angle_beta   90.00
_cell.angle_gamma   90.00
#
_symmetry.space_group_name_H-M   'P 1'
#
loop_
_entity.id
_entity.type
_entity.pdbx_description
1 polymer ?
#
loop_
_entity_poly.entity_id
_entity_poly.type
_entity_poly.pdbx_seq_one_letter_code
_entity_poly.pdbx_strand_id
1 'polypeptide(L)'
;MVSDSSNETSNSDILDLHDIALLLNYERASTEPRFRHAKLREVTNSDFQTVRLLAPEWAAPNVPKTGMVFDKPRRGSQTETRPDLPSNMLPDSPSPSLTSLNPKQLETLYWQARNHDGCYRTVTLFQHFIDLFPNPNTIPIRVRTIDNHGPKVYTVSAGARLILEMKLKEPSSLTLACVLPDNQTYISGGARVIDHAVLAFSEDGQNIESILDLSSLQFGDVGRGCKGRGLFLLEPVHEYVDRYLPRFATQNNFEDGKHSSRINDAPDSAWLRQVAKRVKERWDNRKNEHWCGHCGAPGKTLRKCPCGSAYYCDVDHQKAAWPFHKHFHTT
;
A
#
# COMPACT_ATOMS: atom_id res chain seq x y z
N MET A 1 -3.75 23.05 48.64
CA MET A 1 -3.94 23.26 47.19
C MET A 1 -3.39 22.03 46.50
N VAL A 2 -4.29 21.11 46.14
CA VAL A 2 -3.98 19.94 45.35
C VAL A 2 -3.94 20.42 43.90
N SER A 3 -2.75 20.45 43.30
CA SER A 3 -2.59 20.81 41.89
C SER A 3 -3.03 19.62 41.05
N ASP A 4 -4.22 19.75 40.45
CA ASP A 4 -4.67 18.94 39.33
C ASP A 4 -3.66 19.06 38.19
N SER A 5 -2.79 18.06 38.05
CA SER A 5 -2.07 17.81 36.82
C SER A 5 -3.01 17.09 35.87
N SER A 6 -3.88 17.86 35.20
CA SER A 6 -4.61 17.36 34.05
C SER A 6 -3.60 16.87 33.02
N ASN A 7 -3.57 15.55 32.83
CA ASN A 7 -2.89 14.87 31.73
C ASN A 7 -3.47 15.41 30.42
N GLU A 8 -2.90 16.49 29.90
CA GLU A 8 -2.89 16.72 28.46
C GLU A 8 -2.07 15.58 27.87
N THR A 9 -2.72 14.48 27.50
CA THR A 9 -2.15 13.55 26.52
C THR A 9 -1.79 14.38 25.31
N SER A 10 -0.52 14.75 25.21
CA SER A 10 -0.05 15.61 24.16
C SER A 10 -0.42 14.97 22.82
N ASN A 11 -1.01 15.73 21.92
CA ASN A 11 -1.42 15.31 20.57
C ASN A 11 -0.26 14.68 19.75
N SER A 12 0.98 14.64 20.28
CA SER A 12 2.10 13.96 19.66
C SER A 12 1.95 12.44 19.64
N ASP A 13 1.17 11.83 20.52
CA ASP A 13 1.25 10.37 20.70
C ASP A 13 0.21 9.58 19.88
N ILE A 14 -0.67 10.29 19.17
CA ILE A 14 -1.68 9.68 18.29
C ILE A 14 -1.07 9.34 16.94
N LEU A 15 -1.18 8.07 16.54
CA LEU A 15 -0.80 7.59 15.22
C LEU A 15 -1.87 7.94 14.20
N ASP A 16 -1.55 8.72 13.18
CA ASP A 16 -2.48 8.94 12.08
C ASP A 16 -2.42 7.75 11.11
N LEU A 17 -3.53 7.02 10.96
CA LEU A 17 -3.54 5.79 10.17
C LEU A 17 -3.18 6.02 8.70
N HIS A 18 -3.61 7.14 8.11
CA HIS A 18 -3.29 7.47 6.73
C HIS A 18 -1.79 7.75 6.56
N ASP A 19 -1.19 8.51 7.48
CA ASP A 19 0.24 8.81 7.42
C ASP A 19 1.09 7.56 7.67
N ILE A 20 0.71 6.71 8.63
CA ILE A 20 1.36 5.41 8.85
C ILE A 20 1.24 4.52 7.62
N ALA A 21 0.06 4.46 7.00
CA ALA A 21 -0.16 3.70 5.77
C ALA A 21 0.77 4.15 4.62
N LEU A 22 0.94 5.47 4.43
CA LEU A 22 1.88 6.03 3.46
C LEU A 22 3.32 5.57 3.73
N LEU A 23 3.77 5.67 4.98
CA LEU A 23 5.14 5.32 5.35
C LEU A 23 5.40 3.81 5.20
N LEU A 24 4.47 2.96 5.66
CA LEU A 24 4.57 1.51 5.53
C LEU A 24 4.63 1.09 4.06
N ASN A 25 3.75 1.64 3.22
CA ASN A 25 3.75 1.32 1.80
C ASN A 25 5.04 1.79 1.11
N TYR A 26 5.50 3.01 1.39
CA TYR A 26 6.75 3.53 0.83
C TYR A 26 7.95 2.63 1.19
N GLU A 27 8.16 2.37 2.49
CA GLU A 27 9.32 1.63 2.96
C GLU A 27 9.31 0.18 2.47
N ARG A 28 8.13 -0.45 2.44
CA ARG A 28 7.97 -1.82 1.92
C ARG A 28 8.27 -1.88 0.43
N ALA A 29 7.61 -1.07 -0.39
CA ALA A 29 7.74 -1.21 -1.84
C ALA A 29 9.12 -0.78 -2.35
N SER A 30 9.70 0.27 -1.77
CA SER A 30 11.00 0.79 -2.20
C SER A 30 12.19 -0.11 -1.84
N THR A 31 11.96 -1.10 -0.95
CA THR A 31 12.97 -2.07 -0.51
C THR A 31 12.56 -3.53 -0.74
N GLU A 32 11.50 -3.78 -1.52
CA GLU A 32 10.96 -5.13 -1.77
C GLU A 32 12.02 -6.04 -2.44
N PRO A 33 12.49 -7.10 -1.74
CA PRO A 33 13.65 -7.88 -2.18
C PRO A 33 13.48 -8.52 -3.56
N ARG A 34 12.25 -8.95 -3.88
CA ARG A 34 11.91 -9.60 -5.15
C ARG A 34 12.22 -8.72 -6.35
N PHE A 35 11.98 -7.41 -6.22
CA PHE A 35 12.10 -6.43 -7.31
C PHE A 35 13.25 -5.45 -7.09
N ARG A 36 14.15 -5.73 -6.14
CA ARG A 36 15.23 -4.83 -5.77
C ARG A 36 16.08 -4.50 -7.00
N HIS A 37 16.15 -3.22 -7.35
CA HIS A 37 16.85 -2.66 -8.51
C HIS A 37 16.37 -3.14 -9.88
N ALA A 38 15.27 -3.90 -9.94
CA ALA A 38 14.76 -4.44 -11.18
C ALA A 38 14.18 -3.32 -12.06
N LYS A 39 14.48 -3.35 -13.36
CA LYS A 39 14.02 -2.39 -14.37
C LYS A 39 12.93 -3.00 -15.22
N LEU A 40 11.84 -2.28 -15.42
CA LEU A 40 10.75 -2.69 -16.30
C LEU A 40 11.26 -2.72 -17.75
N ARG A 41 11.21 -3.89 -18.37
CA ARG A 41 11.60 -4.12 -19.77
C ARG A 41 10.40 -4.17 -20.71
N GLU A 42 9.32 -4.78 -20.27
CA GLU A 42 8.14 -5.03 -21.10
C GLU A 42 6.85 -4.93 -20.27
N VAL A 43 5.80 -4.37 -20.89
CA VAL A 43 4.42 -4.44 -20.41
C VAL A 43 3.55 -4.92 -21.57
N THR A 44 2.66 -5.87 -21.31
CA THR A 44 1.73 -6.40 -22.31
C THR A 44 0.37 -6.72 -21.69
N ASN A 45 -0.68 -6.67 -22.50
CA ASN A 45 -2.01 -7.16 -22.13
C ASN A 45 -2.37 -8.45 -22.89
N SER A 46 -1.43 -8.97 -23.69
CA SER A 46 -1.59 -10.15 -24.55
C SER A 46 -0.39 -11.08 -24.41
N ASP A 47 0.37 -11.34 -25.47
CA ASP A 47 1.55 -12.21 -25.41
C ASP A 47 2.82 -11.39 -25.19
N PHE A 48 3.75 -11.99 -24.45
CA PHE A 48 5.09 -11.44 -24.27
C PHE A 48 5.90 -11.60 -25.55
N GLN A 49 6.53 -10.51 -25.99
CA GLN A 49 7.37 -10.47 -27.18
C GLN A 49 8.83 -10.74 -26.83
N THR A 50 9.25 -10.41 -25.62
CA THR A 50 10.67 -10.42 -25.23
C THR A 50 11.07 -11.61 -24.36
N VAL A 51 10.11 -12.46 -23.98
CA VAL A 51 10.31 -13.73 -23.26
C VAL A 51 9.30 -14.75 -23.73
N ARG A 52 9.70 -16.02 -23.70
CA ARG A 52 8.78 -17.15 -23.78
C ARG A 52 8.30 -17.50 -22.37
N LEU A 53 7.04 -17.20 -22.07
CA LEU A 53 6.44 -17.55 -20.80
C LEU A 53 5.92 -18.99 -20.83
N LEU A 54 6.24 -19.77 -19.79
CA LEU A 54 5.78 -21.15 -19.62
C LEU A 54 4.82 -21.26 -18.42
N ALA A 55 3.86 -20.33 -18.33
CA ALA A 55 2.86 -20.29 -17.26
C ALA A 55 1.46 -20.48 -17.87
N PRO A 56 0.86 -21.70 -17.78
CA PRO A 56 -0.48 -21.97 -18.28
C PRO A 56 -1.55 -21.02 -17.71
N GLU A 57 -1.33 -20.51 -16.50
CA GLU A 57 -2.17 -19.56 -15.79
C GLU A 57 -2.28 -18.22 -16.54
N TRP A 58 -1.28 -17.84 -17.35
CA TRP A 58 -1.36 -16.65 -18.20
C TRP A 58 -2.30 -16.86 -19.37
N ALA A 59 -2.30 -18.04 -19.98
CA ALA A 59 -3.08 -18.32 -21.19
C ALA A 59 -4.55 -18.65 -20.88
N ALA A 60 -4.82 -19.33 -19.76
CA ALA A 60 -6.14 -19.91 -19.49
C ALA A 60 -7.29 -18.90 -19.23
N PRO A 61 -7.11 -17.80 -18.47
CA PRO A 61 -8.24 -16.93 -18.11
C PRO A 61 -8.65 -15.98 -19.23
N ASN A 62 -9.95 -15.71 -19.35
CA ASN A 62 -10.54 -14.72 -20.28
C ASN A 62 -10.87 -13.38 -19.58
N VAL A 63 -10.04 -12.99 -18.61
CA VAL A 63 -10.16 -11.71 -17.91
C VAL A 63 -9.10 -10.71 -18.41
N PRO A 64 -9.28 -9.40 -18.21
CA PRO A 64 -8.24 -8.41 -18.48
C PRO A 64 -6.89 -8.80 -17.85
N LYS A 65 -5.82 -8.76 -18.65
CA LYS A 65 -4.48 -9.18 -18.23
C LYS A 65 -3.51 -8.01 -18.24
N THR A 66 -2.55 -8.02 -17.29
CA THR A 66 -1.39 -7.12 -17.28
C THR A 66 -0.14 -7.93 -16.97
N GLY A 67 0.71 -8.04 -17.98
CA GLY A 67 1.96 -8.77 -17.94
C GLY A 67 3.11 -7.80 -17.88
N MET A 68 4.07 -8.04 -17.00
CA MET A 68 5.25 -7.20 -16.79
C MET A 68 6.51 -8.07 -16.76
N VAL A 69 7.55 -7.63 -17.45
CA VAL A 69 8.88 -8.25 -17.34
C VAL A 69 9.87 -7.25 -16.80
N PHE A 70 10.64 -7.68 -15.80
CA PHE A 70 11.68 -6.89 -15.18
C PHE A 70 13.05 -7.56 -15.35
N ASP A 71 14.08 -6.76 -15.58
CA ASP A 71 15.48 -7.20 -15.58
C ASP A 71 16.20 -6.66 -14.35
N LYS A 72 16.91 -7.52 -13.63
CA LYS A 72 17.88 -7.10 -12.63
C LYS A 72 19.21 -6.80 -13.32
N PRO A 73 19.68 -5.54 -13.31
CA PRO A 73 20.99 -5.23 -13.86
C PRO A 73 22.08 -6.01 -13.10
N ARG A 74 23.12 -6.45 -13.81
CA ARG A 74 24.28 -7.08 -13.17
C ARG A 74 24.85 -6.11 -12.14
N ARG A 75 25.02 -6.58 -10.90
CA ARG A 75 25.40 -5.75 -9.74
C ARG A 75 26.60 -4.84 -10.08
N GLY A 76 26.36 -3.53 -10.12
CA GLY A 76 27.40 -2.52 -9.95
C GLY A 76 27.48 -2.14 -8.48
N SER A 77 28.68 -2.01 -7.92
CA SER A 77 28.94 -1.84 -6.48
C SER A 77 28.38 -0.56 -5.84
N GLN A 78 27.73 0.33 -6.60
CA GLN A 78 27.30 1.65 -6.12
C GLN A 78 25.77 1.85 -6.03
N THR A 79 24.96 0.88 -6.44
CA THR A 79 23.49 1.06 -6.49
C THR A 79 22.72 0.50 -5.29
N GLU A 80 23.37 -0.25 -4.39
CA GLU A 80 22.68 -1.08 -3.38
C GLU A 80 21.80 -0.29 -2.39
N THR A 81 22.11 1.00 -2.14
CA THR A 81 21.42 1.81 -1.13
C THR A 81 20.28 2.68 -1.69
N ARG A 82 20.16 2.89 -3.00
CA ARG A 82 19.14 3.79 -3.58
C ARG A 82 17.75 3.15 -3.52
N PRO A 83 16.69 3.82 -3.01
CA PRO A 83 15.35 3.26 -2.99
C PRO A 83 14.83 3.01 -4.42
N ASP A 84 14.08 1.93 -4.62
CA ASP A 84 13.34 1.70 -5.86
C ASP A 84 12.06 2.53 -5.85
N LEU A 85 11.76 3.20 -6.94
CA LEU A 85 10.65 4.15 -7.07
C LEU A 85 10.04 4.02 -8.47
N PRO A 86 8.77 4.40 -8.66
CA PRO A 86 8.19 4.51 -10.01
C PRO A 86 9.08 5.36 -10.94
N SER A 87 9.66 6.46 -10.44
CA SER A 87 10.49 7.37 -11.22
C SER A 87 11.84 6.79 -11.67
N ASN A 88 12.29 5.67 -11.09
CA ASN A 88 13.55 5.02 -11.47
C ASN A 88 13.36 3.56 -11.92
N MET A 89 12.13 3.11 -12.17
CA MET A 89 11.88 1.72 -12.56
C MET A 89 12.13 1.45 -14.04
N LEU A 90 12.30 2.47 -14.88
CA LEU A 90 12.66 2.30 -16.29
C LEU A 90 14.19 2.15 -16.44
N PRO A 91 14.67 1.42 -17.45
CA PRO A 91 16.09 1.39 -17.81
C PRO A 91 16.51 2.75 -18.42
N ASP A 92 17.82 2.98 -18.56
CA ASP A 92 18.36 4.24 -19.11
C ASP A 92 17.97 4.46 -20.57
N SER A 93 17.72 3.39 -21.32
CA SER A 93 17.23 3.41 -22.70
C SER A 93 15.96 2.56 -22.81
N PRO A 94 14.81 3.11 -22.37
CA PRO A 94 13.53 2.39 -22.42
C PRO A 94 13.05 2.22 -23.86
N SER A 95 12.33 1.13 -24.11
CA SER A 95 11.67 0.92 -25.40
C SER A 95 10.57 1.96 -25.65
N PRO A 96 10.17 2.20 -26.91
CA PRO A 96 9.12 3.17 -27.23
C PRO A 96 7.80 2.94 -26.48
N SER A 97 7.40 1.67 -26.29
CA SER A 97 6.18 1.33 -25.54
C SER A 97 6.26 1.78 -24.07
N LEU A 98 7.43 1.67 -23.43
CA LEU A 98 7.63 2.12 -22.06
C LEU A 98 7.70 3.65 -21.96
N THR A 99 8.29 4.33 -22.95
CA THR A 99 8.32 5.81 -22.96
C THR A 99 6.95 6.46 -23.09
N SER A 100 5.97 5.72 -23.61
CA SER A 100 4.60 6.21 -23.74
C SER A 100 3.79 6.18 -22.44
N LEU A 101 4.30 5.49 -21.40
CA LEU A 101 3.64 5.39 -20.11
C LEU A 101 3.69 6.72 -19.38
N ASN A 102 2.53 7.22 -18.97
CA ASN A 102 2.47 8.39 -18.11
C ASN A 102 2.85 8.04 -16.65
N PRO A 103 3.17 9.05 -15.80
CA PRO A 103 3.58 8.80 -14.41
C PRO A 103 2.59 7.98 -13.60
N LYS A 104 1.27 8.17 -13.79
CA LYS A 104 0.23 7.40 -13.09
C LYS A 104 0.26 5.93 -13.50
N GLN A 105 0.39 5.64 -14.79
CA GLN A 105 0.49 4.27 -15.31
C GLN A 105 1.74 3.57 -14.76
N LEU A 106 2.87 4.27 -14.78
CA LEU A 106 4.13 3.75 -14.26
C LEU A 106 4.03 3.45 -12.76
N GLU A 107 3.42 4.35 -11.99
CA GLU A 107 3.12 4.14 -10.56
C GLU A 107 2.18 2.95 -10.36
N THR A 108 1.11 2.81 -11.14
CA THR A 108 0.20 1.66 -11.04
C THR A 108 0.97 0.35 -11.26
N LEU A 109 1.75 0.24 -12.34
CA LEU A 109 2.54 -0.96 -12.65
C LEU A 109 3.57 -1.28 -11.56
N TYR A 110 4.21 -0.24 -11.01
CA TYR A 110 5.17 -0.38 -9.91
C TYR A 110 4.55 -1.08 -8.70
N TRP A 111 3.38 -0.63 -8.26
CA TRP A 111 2.67 -1.18 -7.11
C TRP A 111 2.01 -2.52 -7.43
N GLN A 112 1.42 -2.67 -8.61
CA GLN A 112 0.75 -3.88 -9.05
C GLN A 112 1.69 -5.09 -9.03
N ALA A 113 2.92 -4.94 -9.55
CA ALA A 113 3.95 -5.98 -9.49
C ALA A 113 4.38 -6.32 -8.04
N ARG A 114 4.55 -5.30 -7.19
CA ARG A 114 5.06 -5.45 -5.81
C ARG A 114 4.00 -5.86 -4.79
N ASN A 115 2.72 -5.81 -5.16
CA ASN A 115 1.60 -6.18 -4.30
C ASN A 115 1.13 -7.62 -4.50
N HIS A 116 1.80 -8.42 -5.34
CA HIS A 116 1.55 -9.86 -5.38
C HIS A 116 1.74 -10.50 -4.00
N ASP A 117 0.71 -11.20 -3.52
CA ASP A 117 0.56 -11.73 -2.15
C ASP A 117 0.82 -10.66 -1.08
N GLY A 118 0.58 -9.39 -1.42
CA GLY A 118 0.93 -8.24 -0.61
C GLY A 118 0.02 -8.09 0.61
N CYS A 119 -1.20 -8.63 0.57
CA CYS A 119 -2.20 -8.47 1.61
C CYS A 119 -1.68 -8.95 2.98
N TYR A 120 -1.30 -10.23 3.10
CA TYR A 120 -0.72 -10.77 4.32
C TYR A 120 0.58 -10.07 4.73
N ARG A 121 1.45 -9.72 3.77
CA ARG A 121 2.71 -9.00 4.07
C ARG A 121 2.45 -7.63 4.68
N THR A 122 1.48 -6.88 4.14
CA THR A 122 1.15 -5.55 4.62
C THR A 122 0.47 -5.56 5.99
N VAL A 123 -0.40 -6.54 6.25
CA VAL A 123 -0.98 -6.76 7.58
C VAL A 123 0.10 -7.13 8.60
N THR A 124 0.99 -8.07 8.27
CA THR A 124 2.11 -8.47 9.13
C THR A 124 3.08 -7.31 9.36
N LEU A 125 3.35 -6.49 8.34
CA LEU A 125 4.15 -5.28 8.48
C LEU A 125 3.54 -4.29 9.48
N PHE A 126 2.22 -4.08 9.41
CA PHE A 126 1.52 -3.24 10.37
C PHE A 126 1.61 -3.82 11.80
N GLN A 127 1.44 -5.13 11.97
CA GLN A 127 1.65 -5.79 13.27
C GLN A 127 3.05 -5.52 13.81
N HIS A 128 4.10 -5.75 13.00
CA HIS A 128 5.47 -5.49 13.42
C HIS A 128 5.72 -4.03 13.78
N PHE A 129 5.10 -3.09 13.07
CA PHE A 129 5.20 -1.67 13.40
C PHE A 129 4.59 -1.35 14.77
N ILE A 130 3.38 -1.85 15.05
CA ILE A 130 2.73 -1.64 16.35
C ILE A 130 3.48 -2.36 17.48
N ASP A 131 4.07 -3.54 17.22
CA ASP A 131 4.89 -4.27 18.19
C ASP A 131 6.15 -3.50 18.64
N LEU A 132 6.55 -2.42 17.93
CA LEU A 132 7.69 -1.57 18.32
C LEU A 132 7.37 -0.55 19.43
N PHE A 133 6.10 -0.44 19.82
CA PHE A 133 5.68 0.45 20.87
C PHE A 133 5.55 -0.31 22.20
N PRO A 134 5.76 0.35 23.37
CA PRO A 134 5.79 -0.34 24.66
C PRO A 134 4.50 -1.09 25.01
N ASN A 135 3.35 -0.57 24.59
CA ASN A 135 2.05 -1.21 24.82
C ASN A 135 1.14 -1.07 23.58
N PRO A 136 1.15 -2.07 22.67
CA PRO A 136 0.27 -2.13 21.51
C PRO A 136 -1.21 -1.85 21.79
N ASN A 137 -1.71 -2.25 22.97
CA ASN A 137 -3.12 -2.20 23.30
C ASN A 137 -3.60 -0.82 23.79
N THR A 138 -2.70 0.15 23.95
CA THR A 138 -3.05 1.48 24.44
C THR A 138 -2.68 2.59 23.47
N ILE A 139 -2.06 2.28 22.33
CA ILE A 139 -1.63 3.31 21.37
C ILE A 139 -2.86 3.81 20.62
N PRO A 140 -3.19 5.11 20.71
CA PRO A 140 -4.30 5.66 19.96
C PRO A 140 -3.93 5.77 18.48
N ILE A 141 -4.82 5.26 17.62
CA ILE A 141 -4.78 5.43 16.17
C ILE A 141 -5.96 6.30 15.76
N ARG A 142 -5.66 7.43 15.11
CA ARG A 142 -6.66 8.27 14.44
C ARG A 142 -6.98 7.67 13.07
N VAL A 143 -8.26 7.33 12.88
CA VAL A 143 -8.80 6.87 11.60
C VAL A 143 -9.55 8.03 10.95
N ARG A 144 -9.26 8.27 9.67
CA ARG A 144 -9.88 9.33 8.86
C ARG A 144 -10.38 8.74 7.55
N THR A 145 -11.68 8.81 7.33
CA THR A 145 -12.34 8.29 6.12
C THR A 145 -13.29 9.34 5.55
N ILE A 146 -13.66 9.18 4.29
CA ILE A 146 -14.58 10.09 3.60
C ILE A 146 -15.62 9.24 2.86
N ASP A 147 -16.90 9.48 3.14
CA ASP A 147 -18.01 8.94 2.35
C ASP A 147 -18.86 10.08 1.75
N ASN A 148 -20.06 9.72 1.27
CA ASN A 148 -21.05 10.64 0.73
C ASN A 148 -21.67 11.56 1.80
N HIS A 149 -21.53 11.25 3.10
CA HIS A 149 -21.99 12.06 4.21
C HIS A 149 -20.94 13.05 4.71
N GLY A 150 -19.66 12.80 4.42
CA GLY A 150 -18.57 13.75 4.66
C GLY A 150 -17.33 13.09 5.27
N PRO A 151 -16.40 13.90 5.82
CA PRO A 151 -15.27 13.36 6.56
C PRO A 151 -15.72 12.76 7.89
N LYS A 152 -15.30 11.53 8.17
CA LYS A 152 -15.40 10.90 9.50
C LYS A 152 -14.02 10.81 10.12
N VAL A 153 -13.93 11.14 11.41
CA VAL A 153 -12.71 11.02 12.22
C VAL A 153 -13.06 10.38 13.55
N TYR A 154 -12.36 9.32 13.91
CA TYR A 154 -12.45 8.69 15.22
C TYR A 154 -11.09 8.17 15.64
N THR A 155 -10.97 7.79 16.92
CA THR A 155 -9.73 7.27 17.47
C THR A 155 -10.01 5.94 18.14
N VAL A 156 -9.17 4.94 17.85
CA VAL A 156 -9.28 3.58 18.38
C VAL A 156 -7.90 3.11 18.86
N SER A 157 -7.85 2.18 19.81
CA SER A 157 -6.59 1.53 20.17
C SER A 157 -6.04 0.70 19.00
N ALA A 158 -4.74 0.80 18.74
CA ALA A 158 -4.05 -0.04 17.77
C ALA A 158 -4.28 -1.54 18.02
N GLY A 159 -4.34 -1.97 19.29
CA GLY A 159 -4.60 -3.35 19.68
C GLY A 159 -6.02 -3.83 19.45
N ALA A 160 -6.99 -2.91 19.32
CA ALA A 160 -8.39 -3.23 19.04
C ALA A 160 -8.70 -3.43 17.54
N ARG A 161 -7.70 -3.24 16.66
CA ARG A 161 -7.83 -3.57 15.24
C ARG A 161 -8.14 -5.06 15.04
N LEU A 162 -8.84 -5.37 13.97
CA LEU A 162 -9.06 -6.74 13.51
C LEU A 162 -8.33 -6.97 12.20
N ILE A 163 -7.93 -8.22 11.97
CA ILE A 163 -7.49 -8.70 10.67
C ILE A 163 -8.68 -9.45 10.09
N LEU A 164 -9.17 -8.98 8.95
CA LEU A 164 -10.22 -9.66 8.20
C LEU A 164 -9.58 -10.47 7.08
N GLU A 165 -9.66 -11.79 7.18
CA GLU A 165 -9.22 -12.74 6.15
C GLU A 165 -10.44 -13.21 5.35
N MET A 166 -10.44 -12.95 4.05
CA MET A 166 -11.52 -13.29 3.12
C MET A 166 -10.99 -13.95 1.85
N LYS A 167 -11.90 -14.51 1.07
CA LYS A 167 -11.67 -15.15 -0.22
C LYS A 167 -12.34 -14.33 -1.30
N LEU A 168 -11.56 -13.94 -2.29
CA LEU A 168 -12.04 -13.33 -3.53
C LEU A 168 -12.16 -14.44 -4.57
N LYS A 169 -13.35 -14.65 -5.14
CA LYS A 169 -13.64 -15.74 -6.09
C LYS A 169 -13.92 -15.19 -7.48
N GLU A 170 -13.35 -15.85 -8.49
CA GLU A 170 -13.32 -15.39 -9.88
C GLU A 170 -12.77 -13.96 -10.00
N PRO A 171 -11.45 -13.77 -9.79
CA PRO A 171 -10.80 -12.47 -9.89
C PRO A 171 -11.09 -11.80 -11.23
N SER A 172 -11.40 -10.50 -11.18
CA SER A 172 -11.82 -9.73 -12.36
C SER A 172 -10.66 -9.31 -13.27
N SER A 173 -9.41 -9.56 -12.85
CA SER A 173 -8.21 -9.29 -13.62
C SER A 173 -7.09 -10.26 -13.26
N LEU A 174 -6.13 -10.39 -14.17
CA LEU A 174 -4.93 -11.18 -13.98
C LEU A 174 -3.69 -10.30 -14.13
N THR A 175 -2.77 -10.41 -13.19
CA THR A 175 -1.47 -9.74 -13.24
C THR A 175 -0.37 -10.78 -13.22
N LEU A 176 0.63 -10.62 -14.08
CA LEU A 176 1.85 -11.40 -14.06
C LEU A 176 3.07 -10.49 -14.04
N ALA A 177 3.98 -10.73 -13.11
CA ALA A 177 5.30 -10.11 -13.08
C ALA A 177 6.39 -11.19 -13.15
N CYS A 178 7.25 -11.10 -14.16
CA CYS A 178 8.43 -11.94 -14.32
C CYS A 178 9.69 -11.13 -14.00
N VAL A 179 10.60 -11.70 -13.23
CA VAL A 179 11.88 -11.04 -12.86
C VAL A 179 13.06 -11.89 -13.34
N LEU A 180 13.87 -11.32 -14.24
CA LEU A 180 15.07 -11.93 -14.80
C LEU A 180 16.34 -11.38 -14.13
N PRO A 181 17.44 -12.17 -14.06
CA PRO A 181 17.58 -13.54 -14.53
C PRO A 181 17.08 -14.61 -13.55
N ASP A 182 16.45 -14.21 -12.44
CA ASP A 182 15.99 -15.12 -11.37
C ASP A 182 14.94 -16.13 -11.86
N ASN A 183 14.33 -15.89 -13.03
CA ASN A 183 13.26 -16.70 -13.62
C ASN A 183 12.07 -16.91 -12.68
N GLN A 184 11.85 -15.97 -11.76
CA GLN A 184 10.75 -16.00 -10.81
C GLN A 184 9.54 -15.28 -11.41
N THR A 185 8.39 -15.96 -11.38
CA THR A 185 7.11 -15.41 -11.82
C THR A 185 6.18 -15.23 -10.62
N TYR A 186 5.45 -14.12 -10.60
CA TYR A 186 4.45 -13.77 -9.60
C TYR A 186 3.12 -13.53 -10.32
N ILE A 187 2.08 -14.28 -9.98
CA ILE A 187 0.78 -14.27 -10.67
C ILE A 187 -0.35 -13.99 -9.67
N SER A 188 -1.00 -12.83 -9.80
CA SER A 188 -2.23 -12.51 -9.07
C SER A 188 -3.43 -12.71 -9.99
N GLY A 189 -4.47 -13.40 -9.51
CA GLY A 189 -5.66 -13.70 -10.33
C GLY A 189 -5.51 -14.92 -11.26
N GLY A 190 -4.41 -15.67 -11.16
CA GLY A 190 -4.24 -16.93 -11.90
C GLY A 190 -5.11 -18.08 -11.40
N ALA A 191 -5.49 -18.05 -10.12
CA ALA A 191 -6.40 -19.00 -9.51
C ALA A 191 -7.83 -18.46 -9.44
N ARG A 192 -8.82 -19.37 -9.43
CA ARG A 192 -10.24 -19.03 -9.24
C ARG A 192 -10.56 -18.45 -7.86
N VAL A 193 -9.67 -18.61 -6.89
CA VAL A 193 -9.82 -18.10 -5.53
C VAL A 193 -8.50 -17.46 -5.11
N ILE A 194 -8.58 -16.25 -4.58
CA ILE A 194 -7.47 -15.53 -3.95
C ILE A 194 -7.80 -15.37 -2.47
N ASP A 195 -6.90 -15.81 -1.59
CA ASP A 195 -6.97 -15.45 -0.18
C ASP A 195 -6.49 -13.99 -0.02
N HIS A 196 -7.27 -13.18 0.68
CA HIS A 196 -7.03 -11.74 0.84
C HIS A 196 -7.21 -11.33 2.29
N ALA A 197 -6.37 -10.42 2.76
CA ALA A 197 -6.38 -9.95 4.15
C ALA A 197 -6.31 -8.43 4.22
N VAL A 198 -7.12 -7.83 5.09
CA VAL A 198 -7.15 -6.39 5.33
C VAL A 198 -7.18 -6.07 6.82
N LEU A 199 -6.86 -4.83 7.17
CA LEU A 199 -7.02 -4.32 8.52
C LEU A 199 -8.39 -3.66 8.67
N ALA A 200 -9.11 -4.00 9.72
CA ALA A 200 -10.42 -3.45 10.05
C ALA A 200 -10.38 -2.69 11.37
N PHE A 201 -11.11 -1.56 11.42
CA PHE A 201 -11.15 -0.66 12.56
C PHE A 201 -12.60 -0.33 12.93
N SER A 202 -12.86 -0.20 14.23
CA SER A 202 -14.18 0.07 14.83
C SER A 202 -14.01 1.10 15.94
N GLU A 203 -14.91 2.08 16.06
CA GLU A 203 -14.88 3.07 17.14
C GLU A 203 -15.35 2.45 18.46
N ASP A 204 -16.39 1.62 18.41
CA ASP A 204 -17.04 0.99 19.57
C ASP A 204 -16.57 -0.45 19.85
N GLY A 205 -15.79 -1.04 18.94
CA GLY A 205 -15.34 -2.43 19.00
C GLY A 205 -16.40 -3.47 18.63
N GLN A 206 -17.60 -3.03 18.23
CA GLN A 206 -18.72 -3.90 17.88
C GLN A 206 -18.84 -4.09 16.37
N ASN A 207 -18.83 -2.99 15.62
CA ASN A 207 -19.04 -3.03 14.17
C ASN A 207 -17.81 -2.51 13.42
N ILE A 208 -17.38 -3.24 12.38
CA ILE A 208 -16.32 -2.75 11.49
C ILE A 208 -16.82 -1.49 10.79
N GLU A 209 -16.10 -0.39 10.93
CA GLU A 209 -16.49 0.89 10.35
C GLU A 209 -15.60 1.28 9.18
N SER A 210 -14.32 0.95 9.24
CA SER A 210 -13.33 1.32 8.22
C SER A 210 -12.40 0.16 7.90
N ILE A 211 -12.02 0.07 6.62
CA ILE A 211 -11.07 -0.91 6.09
C ILE A 211 -9.82 -0.18 5.59
N LEU A 212 -8.66 -0.70 5.98
CA LEU A 212 -7.36 -0.38 5.38
C LEU A 212 -6.85 -1.57 4.57
N ASP A 213 -6.77 -1.38 3.26
CA ASP A 213 -6.17 -2.33 2.31
C ASP A 213 -4.95 -1.69 1.64
N LEU A 214 -3.77 -1.99 2.18
CA LEU A 214 -2.48 -1.50 1.67
C LEU A 214 -2.03 -2.22 0.39
N SER A 215 -2.70 -3.30 0.02
CA SER A 215 -2.33 -4.18 -1.09
C SER A 215 -3.24 -4.06 -2.30
N SER A 216 -4.34 -3.29 -2.19
CA SER A 216 -5.39 -3.14 -3.18
C SER A 216 -4.89 -2.86 -4.61
N LEU A 217 -3.77 -2.15 -4.77
CA LEU A 217 -3.14 -1.91 -6.07
C LEU A 217 -2.64 -3.17 -6.80
N GLN A 218 -2.66 -4.35 -6.17
CA GLN A 218 -2.47 -5.63 -6.88
C GLN A 218 -3.52 -5.84 -7.99
N PHE A 219 -4.69 -5.22 -7.86
CA PHE A 219 -5.78 -5.27 -8.84
C PHE A 219 -5.66 -4.18 -9.91
N GLY A 220 -4.56 -3.41 -9.92
CA GLY A 220 -4.32 -2.31 -10.85
C GLY A 220 -5.07 -1.03 -10.47
N ASP A 221 -5.48 -0.22 -11.46
CA ASP A 221 -6.05 1.11 -11.22
C ASP A 221 -7.35 1.08 -10.40
N VAL A 222 -8.11 -0.03 -10.46
CA VAL A 222 -9.34 -0.20 -9.68
C VAL A 222 -9.09 -0.28 -8.17
N GLY A 223 -7.86 -0.63 -7.76
CA GLY A 223 -7.41 -0.68 -6.38
C GLY A 223 -6.99 0.67 -5.78
N ARG A 224 -7.06 1.76 -6.54
CA ARG A 224 -6.71 3.10 -6.04
C ARG A 224 -7.82 3.70 -5.17
N GLY A 225 -7.47 4.12 -3.95
CA GLY A 225 -8.37 4.86 -3.06
C GLY A 225 -8.58 6.31 -3.49
N CYS A 226 -9.32 7.08 -2.69
CA CYS A 226 -9.44 8.53 -2.85
C CYS A 226 -9.85 8.95 -4.29
N LYS A 227 -10.89 8.29 -4.84
CA LYS A 227 -11.39 8.52 -6.21
C LYS A 227 -10.35 8.22 -7.30
N GLY A 228 -9.60 7.13 -7.13
CA GLY A 228 -8.67 6.64 -8.15
C GLY A 228 -7.31 7.33 -8.15
N ARG A 229 -6.94 7.99 -7.04
CA ARG A 229 -5.67 8.72 -6.90
C ARG A 229 -4.79 8.20 -5.77
N GLY A 230 -5.35 7.59 -4.74
CA GLY A 230 -4.60 7.04 -3.61
C GLY A 230 -3.79 5.80 -3.97
N LEU A 231 -2.83 5.46 -3.12
CA LEU A 231 -1.95 4.29 -3.27
C LEU A 231 -2.40 3.05 -2.47
N PHE A 232 -3.49 3.19 -1.73
CA PHE A 232 -4.13 2.17 -0.92
C PHE A 232 -5.61 2.55 -0.73
N LEU A 233 -6.39 1.66 -0.14
CA LEU A 233 -7.75 1.95 0.31
C LEU A 233 -7.74 2.19 1.81
N LEU A 234 -8.27 3.34 2.24
CA LEU A 234 -8.66 3.62 3.62
C LEU A 234 -10.07 4.19 3.54
N GLU A 235 -11.06 3.30 3.58
CA GLU A 235 -12.44 3.61 3.20
C GLU A 235 -13.41 3.12 4.28
N PRO A 236 -14.59 3.73 4.42
CA PRO A 236 -15.68 3.16 5.20
C PRO A 236 -16.05 1.77 4.69
N VAL A 237 -16.50 0.90 5.59
CA VAL A 237 -16.75 -0.52 5.27
C VAL A 237 -17.73 -0.69 4.10
N HIS A 238 -18.79 0.13 4.05
CA HIS A 238 -19.80 0.07 3.00
C HIS A 238 -19.21 0.46 1.63
N GLU A 239 -18.39 1.51 1.56
CA GLU A 239 -17.68 1.86 0.31
C GLU A 239 -16.72 0.75 -0.11
N TYR A 240 -16.00 0.13 0.83
CA TYR A 240 -15.11 -1.00 0.51
C TYR A 240 -15.89 -2.18 -0.10
N VAL A 241 -16.98 -2.59 0.55
CA VAL A 241 -17.79 -3.74 0.15
C VAL A 241 -18.56 -3.48 -1.14
N ASP A 242 -19.25 -2.36 -1.25
CA ASP A 242 -20.18 -2.10 -2.37
C ASP A 242 -19.46 -1.66 -3.64
N ARG A 243 -18.33 -0.96 -3.50
CA ARG A 243 -17.63 -0.32 -4.63
C ARG A 243 -16.37 -1.04 -5.06
N TYR A 244 -15.57 -1.54 -4.12
CA TYR A 244 -14.24 -2.06 -4.43
C TYR A 244 -14.24 -3.57 -4.64
N LEU A 245 -14.83 -4.34 -3.72
CA LEU A 245 -14.84 -5.80 -3.84
C LEU A 245 -15.43 -6.32 -5.18
N PRO A 246 -16.55 -5.79 -5.71
CA PRO A 246 -17.10 -6.25 -7.00
C PRO A 246 -16.21 -5.94 -8.19
N ARG A 247 -15.24 -5.02 -8.03
CA ARG A 247 -14.25 -4.68 -9.06
C ARG A 247 -13.01 -5.56 -8.98
N PHE A 248 -12.75 -6.17 -7.83
CA PHE A 248 -11.63 -7.09 -7.62
C PHE A 248 -11.98 -8.51 -8.07
N ALA A 249 -13.20 -8.95 -7.78
CA ALA A 249 -13.66 -10.29 -8.07
C ALA A 249 -15.18 -10.36 -8.24
N THR A 250 -15.67 -11.41 -8.87
CA THR A 250 -17.11 -11.61 -9.10
C THR A 250 -17.85 -11.92 -7.79
N GLN A 251 -17.21 -12.62 -6.86
CA GLN A 251 -17.78 -12.94 -5.55
C GLN A 251 -16.70 -12.80 -4.47
N ASN A 252 -17.16 -12.61 -3.24
CA ASN A 252 -16.31 -12.65 -2.05
C ASN A 252 -17.11 -13.24 -0.87
N ASN A 253 -16.44 -13.57 0.23
CA ASN A 253 -17.09 -13.97 1.48
C ASN A 253 -16.78 -12.98 2.62
N PHE A 254 -16.77 -11.67 2.34
CA PHE A 254 -16.42 -10.65 3.32
C PHE A 254 -17.22 -10.79 4.63
N GLU A 255 -18.54 -11.01 4.54
CA GLU A 255 -19.44 -11.16 5.70
C GLU A 255 -19.11 -12.41 6.55
N ASP A 256 -18.66 -13.48 5.90
CA ASP A 256 -18.22 -14.73 6.55
C ASP A 256 -16.69 -14.78 6.72
N GLY A 257 -16.03 -13.63 6.64
CA GLY A 257 -14.57 -13.51 6.73
C GLY A 257 -14.06 -14.00 8.08
N LYS A 258 -12.90 -14.66 8.09
CA LYS A 258 -12.26 -15.04 9.35
C LYS A 258 -11.67 -13.80 10.01
N HIS A 259 -12.01 -13.58 11.27
CA HIS A 259 -11.46 -12.51 12.08
C HIS A 259 -10.28 -13.05 12.89
N SER A 260 -9.12 -12.40 12.76
CA SER A 260 -7.91 -12.74 13.48
C SER A 260 -7.37 -11.52 14.21
N SER A 261 -6.77 -11.72 15.38
CA SER A 261 -6.01 -10.66 16.07
C SER A 261 -4.57 -10.56 15.55
N ARG A 262 -4.05 -11.64 14.97
CA ARG A 262 -2.66 -11.75 14.52
C ARG A 262 -2.50 -12.79 13.41
N ILE A 263 -1.65 -12.48 12.42
CA ILE A 263 -1.06 -13.44 11.49
C ILE A 263 0.34 -13.83 12.00
N ASN A 264 0.67 -15.13 11.91
CA ASN A 264 1.96 -15.67 12.33
C ASN A 264 3.11 -15.19 11.41
N ASP A 265 4.34 -15.29 11.91
CA ASP A 265 5.52 -14.93 11.13
C ASP A 265 5.64 -15.78 9.85
N ALA A 266 6.14 -15.16 8.78
CA ALA A 266 6.33 -15.71 7.46
C ALA A 266 7.82 -15.61 7.06
N PRO A 267 8.27 -16.25 5.96
CA PRO A 267 9.68 -16.23 5.55
C PRO A 267 10.28 -14.82 5.37
N ASP A 268 9.45 -13.82 5.06
CA ASP A 268 9.85 -12.43 4.87
C ASP A 268 9.75 -11.56 6.15
N SER A 269 9.31 -12.11 7.28
CA SER A 269 9.14 -11.36 8.55
C SER A 269 10.42 -10.67 9.01
N ALA A 270 11.60 -11.24 8.80
CA ALA A 270 12.86 -10.59 9.16
C ALA A 270 13.06 -9.26 8.42
N TRP A 271 12.77 -9.23 7.12
CA TRP A 271 12.80 -8.01 6.31
C TRP A 271 11.67 -7.05 6.71
N LEU A 272 10.45 -7.54 6.90
CA LEU A 272 9.31 -6.71 7.33
C LEU A 272 9.55 -6.04 8.70
N ARG A 273 10.25 -6.70 9.64
CA ARG A 273 10.66 -6.07 10.91
C ARG A 273 11.67 -4.94 10.69
N GLN A 274 12.57 -5.05 9.72
CA GLN A 274 13.48 -3.95 9.36
C GLN A 274 12.72 -2.78 8.72
N VAL A 275 11.74 -3.07 7.84
CA VAL A 275 10.84 -2.06 7.26
C VAL A 275 10.08 -1.33 8.39
N ALA A 276 9.48 -2.07 9.32
CA ALA A 276 8.77 -1.51 10.47
C ALA A 276 9.65 -0.58 11.32
N LYS A 277 10.91 -0.98 11.59
CA LYS A 277 11.88 -0.14 12.32
C LYS A 277 12.15 1.19 11.61
N ARG A 278 12.39 1.18 10.29
CA ARG A 278 12.59 2.42 9.51
C ARG A 278 11.36 3.33 9.53
N VAL A 279 10.16 2.73 9.47
CA VAL A 279 8.91 3.50 9.60
C VAL A 279 8.81 4.13 10.99
N LYS A 280 9.13 3.38 12.05
CA LYS A 280 9.13 3.90 13.44
C LYS A 280 10.14 5.02 13.64
N GLU A 281 11.36 4.85 13.16
CA GLU A 281 12.41 5.88 13.19
C GLU A 281 11.94 7.17 12.52
N ARG A 282 11.36 7.07 11.31
CA ARG A 282 10.82 8.24 10.60
C ARG A 282 9.62 8.85 11.32
N TRP A 283 8.71 8.02 11.81
CA TRP A 283 7.55 8.49 12.57
C TRP A 283 8.01 9.26 13.81
N ASP A 284 8.94 8.72 14.59
CA ASP A 284 9.47 9.38 15.78
C ASP A 284 10.18 10.69 15.43
N ASN A 285 10.85 10.75 14.28
CA ASN A 285 11.52 11.95 13.79
C ASN A 285 10.64 12.89 12.95
N ARG A 286 9.31 12.69 12.90
CA ARG A 286 8.37 13.44 12.02
C ARG A 286 8.40 14.97 12.15
N LYS A 287 8.85 15.48 13.31
CA LYS A 287 9.03 16.91 13.54
C LYS A 287 10.18 17.50 12.70
N ASN A 288 11.20 16.70 12.39
CA ASN A 288 12.39 17.11 11.65
C ASN A 288 12.45 16.52 10.24
N GLU A 289 11.89 15.32 10.05
CA GLU A 289 11.87 14.61 8.77
C GLU A 289 10.44 14.46 8.25
N HIS A 290 10.12 15.27 7.26
CA HIS A 290 8.82 15.21 6.59
C HIS A 290 8.81 14.20 5.44
N TRP A 291 7.62 13.74 5.09
CA TRP A 291 7.37 12.86 3.95
C TRP A 291 6.30 13.43 3.03
N CYS A 292 6.26 12.91 1.80
CA CYS A 292 5.22 13.25 0.86
C CYS A 292 3.86 12.65 1.29
N GLY A 293 2.83 13.50 1.41
CA GLY A 293 1.46 13.11 1.73
C GLY A 293 0.70 12.33 0.64
N HIS A 294 1.38 11.95 -0.45
CA HIS A 294 0.84 11.08 -1.52
C HIS A 294 1.57 9.74 -1.58
N CYS A 295 2.90 9.76 -1.58
CA CYS A 295 3.71 8.55 -1.79
C CYS A 295 4.53 8.09 -0.57
N GLY A 296 4.51 8.82 0.55
CA GLY A 296 5.28 8.51 1.75
C GLY A 296 6.80 8.71 1.64
N ALA A 297 7.30 9.17 0.48
CA ALA A 297 8.73 9.35 0.27
C ALA A 297 9.29 10.50 1.13
N PRO A 298 10.47 10.32 1.74
CA PRO A 298 11.18 11.41 2.40
C PRO A 298 11.77 12.36 1.36
N GLY A 299 12.09 13.59 1.77
CA GLY A 299 12.80 14.51 0.89
C GLY A 299 13.26 15.78 1.61
N LYS A 300 14.46 16.25 1.26
CA LYS A 300 15.00 17.52 1.78
C LYS A 300 14.31 18.75 1.17
N THR A 301 13.71 18.60 -0.02
CA THR A 301 13.14 19.68 -0.83
C THR A 301 11.65 19.47 -1.08
N LEU A 302 10.92 18.89 -0.11
CA LEU A 302 9.48 18.71 -0.26
C LEU A 302 8.77 20.07 -0.28
N ARG A 303 7.78 20.19 -1.17
CA ARG A 303 6.92 21.36 -1.26
C ARG A 303 5.92 21.34 -0.11
N LYS A 304 5.98 22.36 0.76
CA LYS A 304 5.04 22.53 1.85
C LYS A 304 3.68 22.98 1.32
N CYS A 305 2.60 22.37 1.81
CA CYS A 305 1.23 22.81 1.54
C CYS A 305 1.01 24.20 2.16
N PRO A 306 0.19 25.10 1.56
CA PRO A 306 -0.14 26.38 2.16
C PRO A 306 -0.71 26.31 3.58
N CYS A 307 -1.47 25.25 3.93
CA CYS A 307 -1.96 25.02 5.29
C CYS A 307 -0.85 24.63 6.29
N GLY A 308 0.36 24.36 5.81
CA GLY A 308 1.53 24.04 6.62
C GLY A 308 1.56 22.65 7.25
N SER A 309 0.49 21.85 7.14
CA SER A 309 0.37 20.53 7.78
C SER A 309 0.77 19.34 6.90
N ALA A 310 1.12 19.57 5.63
CA ALA A 310 1.50 18.50 4.70
C ALA A 310 2.63 18.93 3.76
N TYR A 311 3.35 17.94 3.22
CA TYR A 311 4.46 18.12 2.32
C TYR A 311 4.31 17.19 1.10
N TYR A 312 4.83 17.59 -0.06
CA TYR A 312 4.68 16.83 -1.31
C TYR A 312 5.97 16.84 -2.14
N CYS A 313 6.22 15.77 -2.89
CA CYS A 313 7.35 15.72 -3.83
C CYS A 313 7.25 16.84 -4.88
N ASP A 314 6.06 17.03 -5.43
CA ASP A 314 5.77 17.97 -6.51
C ASP A 314 4.29 18.41 -6.50
N VAL A 315 3.90 19.20 -7.52
CA VAL A 315 2.52 19.66 -7.72
C VAL A 315 1.56 18.49 -7.98
N ASP A 316 2.01 17.45 -8.67
CA ASP A 316 1.14 16.36 -9.10
C ASP A 316 0.81 15.44 -7.94
N HIS A 317 1.77 15.18 -7.05
CA HIS A 317 1.53 14.51 -5.76
C HIS A 317 0.58 15.31 -4.88
N GLN A 318 0.70 16.64 -4.84
CA GLN A 318 -0.24 17.49 -4.12
C GLN A 318 -1.66 17.38 -4.71
N LYS A 319 -1.80 17.42 -6.04
CA LYS A 319 -3.10 17.24 -6.73
C LYS A 319 -3.67 15.84 -6.53
N ALA A 320 -2.81 14.82 -6.45
CA ALA A 320 -3.22 13.44 -6.24
C ALA A 320 -3.78 13.22 -4.83
N ALA A 321 -3.13 13.79 -3.82
CA ALA A 321 -3.57 13.73 -2.42
C ALA A 321 -4.74 14.69 -2.09
N TRP A 322 -4.95 15.74 -2.90
CA TRP A 322 -5.95 16.78 -2.62
C TRP A 322 -7.38 16.26 -2.33
N PRO A 323 -7.93 15.25 -3.04
CA PRO A 323 -9.26 14.72 -2.75
C PRO A 323 -9.44 14.24 -1.31
N PHE A 324 -8.38 13.81 -0.64
CA PHE A 324 -8.38 13.44 0.77
C PHE A 324 -7.97 14.62 1.65
N HIS A 325 -6.81 15.22 1.36
CA HIS A 325 -6.21 16.27 2.18
C HIS A 325 -7.12 17.48 2.40
N LYS A 326 -7.94 17.84 1.40
CA LYS A 326 -8.84 19.00 1.50
C LYS A 326 -9.90 18.90 2.61
N HIS A 327 -10.21 17.70 3.08
CA HIS A 327 -11.24 17.48 4.10
C HIS A 327 -10.70 17.52 5.53
N PHE A 328 -9.38 17.45 5.69
CA PHE A 328 -8.73 17.32 7.01
C PHE A 328 -7.62 18.35 7.22
N HIS A 329 -7.48 19.34 6.34
CA HIS A 329 -6.64 20.49 6.66
C HIS A 329 -7.41 21.42 7.59
N THR A 330 -6.79 21.78 8.71
CA THR A 330 -7.21 22.92 9.51
C THR A 330 -6.60 24.17 8.88
N THR A 331 -7.43 25.18 8.57
CA THR A 331 -6.99 26.53 8.20
C THR A 331 -6.39 27.27 9.38
#